data_AF-A0A7W0M6Z1-F1
#
_entry.id   AF-A0A7W0M6Z1-F1
#
_cell.length_a   1.000
_cell.length_b   1.000
_cell.length_c   1.000
_cell.angle_alpha   90.00
_cell.angle_beta   90.00
_cell.angle_gamma   90.00
#
_symmetry.space_group_name_H-M   'P 1'
#
loop_
_entity.id
_entity.type
_entity.pdbx_description
1 polymer ?
#
loop_
_entity_poly.entity_id
_entity_poly.type
_entity_poly.pdbx_seq_one_letter_code
_entity_poly.pdbx_strand_id
1 'polypeptide(L)' 'MNRWIETTSPRWRIEIVRRPEGRKGFMLLPKRWVVERTIGWLMRCRRLGRDHERRTDSGEALVRISAIHLMLKRL' A
#
# COMPACT_ATOMS: atom_id res chain seq x y z
N MET A 1 0.45 16.94 4.76
CA MET A 1 -0.41 16.08 3.90
C MET A 1 -1.53 16.88 3.23
N ASN A 2 -2.35 17.64 3.96
CA ASN A 2 -3.42 18.47 3.36
C ASN A 2 -2.89 19.49 2.33
N ARG A 3 -1.78 20.18 2.63
CA ARG A 3 -1.11 21.13 1.73
C ARG A 3 -0.76 20.55 0.35
N TRP A 4 -0.42 19.26 0.27
CA TRP A 4 -0.09 18.62 -1.01
C TRP A 4 -1.33 18.37 -1.88
N ILE A 5 -2.46 18.02 -1.24
CA ILE A 5 -3.75 17.83 -1.92
C ILE A 5 -4.27 19.16 -2.46
N GLU A 6 -4.09 20.24 -1.71
CA GLU A 6 -4.49 21.60 -2.11
C GLU A 6 -3.69 22.12 -3.32
N THR A 7 -2.40 21.80 -3.37
CA THR A 7 -1.49 22.26 -4.44
C THR A 7 -1.54 21.37 -5.68
N THR A 8 -1.72 20.07 -5.48
CA THR A 8 -1.82 19.08 -6.54
C THR A 8 -3.29 18.77 -6.75
N SER A 9 -4.05 19.68 -7.35
CA SER A 9 -5.46 19.42 -7.69
C SER A 9 -5.50 18.27 -8.70
N PRO A 10 -5.88 17.05 -8.31
CA PRO A 10 -5.88 15.92 -9.23
C PRO A 10 -7.13 15.98 -10.11
N ARG A 11 -7.06 15.34 -11.28
CA ARG A 11 -8.22 15.16 -12.17
C ARG A 11 -9.34 14.28 -11.56
N TRP A 12 -9.13 13.75 -10.35
CA TRP A 12 -9.99 12.78 -9.68
C TRP A 12 -10.49 13.32 -8.34
N ARG A 13 -11.71 12.94 -7.95
CA ARG A 13 -12.28 13.26 -6.64
C ARG A 13 -11.58 12.44 -5.56
N ILE A 14 -10.92 13.12 -4.62
CA ILE A 14 -10.31 12.49 -3.45
C ILE A 14 -11.31 12.54 -2.29
N GLU A 15 -11.57 11.39 -1.67
CA GLU A 15 -12.32 11.29 -0.42
C GLU A 15 -11.37 10.81 0.69
N ILE A 16 -11.22 11.61 1.75
CA ILE A 16 -10.32 11.28 2.87
C ILE A 16 -11.12 10.57 3.95
N VAL A 17 -10.96 9.25 4.03
CA VAL A 17 -11.56 8.43 5.09
C VAL A 17 -10.65 8.45 6.32
N ARG A 18 -11.05 9.21 7.34
CA ARG A 18 -10.35 9.25 8.64
C ARG A 18 -10.99 8.29 9.64
N ARG A 19 -10.18 7.80 10.57
CA ARG A 19 -10.68 7.10 11.75
C ARG A 19 -11.39 8.12 12.66
N PRO A 20 -12.60 7.83 13.17
CA PRO A 20 -13.29 8.70 14.12
C PRO A 20 -12.48 8.85 15.42
N GLU A 21 -12.47 10.07 15.98
CA GLU A 21 -11.79 10.37 17.24
C GLU A 21 -12.41 9.58 18.41
N GLY A 22 -11.59 9.23 19.40
CA GLY A 22 -12.03 8.50 20.59
C GLY A 22 -12.30 7.00 20.41
N ARG A 23 -12.31 6.46 19.18
CA ARG A 23 -12.48 5.01 18.97
C ARG A 23 -11.22 4.25 19.33
N LYS A 24 -11.31 3.31 20.29
CA LYS A 24 -10.24 2.35 20.65
C LYS A 24 -10.40 1.02 19.90
N GLY A 25 -9.29 0.29 19.69
CA GLY A 25 -9.31 -1.04 19.06
C GLY A 25 -9.31 -1.05 17.52
N PHE A 26 -9.73 -2.16 16.91
CA PHE A 26 -9.86 -2.28 15.46
C PHE A 26 -11.20 -1.71 14.99
N MET A 27 -11.20 -0.97 13.87
CA MET A 27 -12.40 -0.51 13.20
C MET A 27 -12.23 -0.75 11.70
N LEU A 28 -13.24 -1.34 11.08
CA LEU A 28 -13.30 -1.49 9.64
C LEU A 28 -13.45 -0.11 8.99
N LEU A 29 -12.43 0.31 8.25
CA LEU A 29 -12.51 1.49 7.39
C LEU A 29 -12.78 1.05 5.94
N PRO A 30 -13.66 1.75 5.20
CA PRO A 30 -13.90 1.49 3.79
C PRO A 30 -12.59 1.34 3.00
N LYS A 31 -12.48 0.26 2.21
CA LYS A 31 -11.35 -0.06 1.31
C LYS A 31 -9.97 -0.22 1.96
N ARG A 32 -9.81 -0.02 3.28
CA ARG A 32 -8.52 -0.17 3.99
C ARG A 32 -7.93 -1.57 3.85
N TRP A 33 -8.79 -2.58 3.85
CA TRP A 33 -8.39 -3.98 3.68
C TRP A 33 -7.70 -4.22 2.33
N VAL A 34 -8.00 -3.44 1.28
CA VAL A 34 -7.39 -3.62 -0.05
C VAL A 34 -5.89 -3.36 0.03
N VAL A 35 -5.50 -2.29 0.72
CA VAL A 35 -4.09 -1.91 0.92
C VAL A 35 -3.38 -2.92 1.82
N GLU A 36 -4.00 -3.24 2.96
CA GLU A 36 -3.44 -4.21 3.92
C GLU A 36 -3.24 -5.59 3.28
N ARG A 37 -4.18 -6.01 2.43
CA ARG A 37 -4.09 -7.27 1.68
C ARG A 37 -2.94 -7.26 0.68
N THR A 38 -2.74 -6.17 -0.06
CA THR A 38 -1.61 -6.03 -0.98
C THR A 38 -0.28 -6.12 -0.23
N ILE A 39 -0.16 -5.44 0.91
CA ILE A 39 1.02 -5.55 1.78
C ILE A 39 1.21 -6.99 2.24
N GLY A 40 0.14 -7.65 2.70
CA GLY A 40 0.19 -9.05 3.13
C GLY A 40 0.67 -10.01 2.02
N TRP A 41 0.33 -9.75 0.76
CA TRP A 41 0.85 -10.53 -0.37
C TRP A 41 2.33 -10.26 -0.64
N LEU A 42 2.76 -9.00 -0.60
CA LEU A 42 4.17 -8.63 -0.77
C LEU A 42 5.06 -9.21 0.33
N MET A 43 4.57 -9.28 1.57
CA MET A 43 5.28 -9.88 2.70
C MET A 43 5.52 -11.39 2.55
N ARG A 44 4.83 -12.07 1.62
CA ARG A 44 5.15 -13.48 1.26
C ARG A 44 6.47 -13.58 0.49
N CYS A 45 6.94 -12.49 -0.12
CA CYS A 45 8.29 -12.41 -0.64
C CYS A 45 9.25 -12.06 0.50
N ARG A 46 10.03 -13.04 0.96
CA ARG A 46 10.95 -12.88 2.10
C ARG A 46 11.87 -11.65 1.98
N ARG A 47 12.30 -11.31 0.75
CA ARG A 47 13.18 -10.14 0.49
C ARG A 47 12.50 -8.79 0.73
N LEU A 48 11.17 -8.74 0.70
CA LEU A 48 10.40 -7.53 1.02
C LEU A 48 10.05 -7.44 2.51
N GLY A 49 10.35 -8.46 3.31
CA GLY A 49 10.03 -8.49 4.74
C GLY A 49 10.86 -7.53 5.59
N ARG A 50 12.03 -7.13 5.09
CA ARG A 50 12.86 -6.05 5.61
C ARG A 50 13.53 -5.33 4.43
N ASP A 51 13.98 -4.11 4.66
CA ASP A 51 14.77 -3.39 3.67
C ASP A 51 16.15 -4.03 3.56
N HIS A 52 16.29 -4.90 2.58
CA HIS A 52 17.52 -5.65 2.30
C HIS A 52 18.32 -5.04 1.14
N GLU A 53 17.68 -4.20 0.33
CA GLU A 53 18.27 -3.71 -0.91
C GLU A 53 19.05 -2.44 -0.66
N ARG A 54 20.31 -2.40 -1.12
CA ARG A 54 21.16 -1.21 -0.98
C ARG A 54 20.64 -0.03 -1.80
N ARG A 55 19.97 -0.32 -2.92
CA ARG A 55 19.47 0.69 -3.86
C ARG A 55 17.95 0.62 -3.94
N THR A 56 17.34 1.81 -4.06
CA THR A 56 15.88 1.96 -4.14
C THR A 56 15.28 1.34 -5.39
N ASP A 57 15.99 1.39 -6.52
CA ASP A 57 15.56 0.77 -7.77
C ASP A 57 15.52 -0.76 -7.72
N SER A 58 16.47 -1.39 -7.02
CA SER A 58 16.44 -2.83 -6.74
C SER A 58 15.23 -3.21 -5.86
N GLY A 59 14.98 -2.44 -4.80
CA GLY A 59 13.80 -2.63 -3.94
C GLY A 59 12.49 -2.48 -4.71
N GLU A 60 12.40 -1.46 -5.56
CA GLU A 60 11.24 -1.22 -6.43
C GLU A 60 11.02 -2.35 -7.44
N ALA A 61 12.10 -2.86 -8.05
CA ALA A 61 12.04 -4.01 -8.94
C ALA A 61 11.50 -5.26 -8.24
N LEU A 62 11.88 -5.50 -6.98
CA LEU A 62 11.35 -6.62 -6.20
C LEU A 62 9.86 -6.52 -5.91
N VAL A 63 9.35 -5.31 -5.63
CA VAL A 63 7.90 -5.09 -5.45
C VAL A 63 7.16 -5.48 -6.73
N ARG A 64 7.65 -5.04 -7.89
CA ARG A 64 7.06 -5.39 -9.20
C ARG A 64 7.10 -6.88 -9.48
N ILE A 65 8.26 -7.53 -9.28
CA ILE A 65 8.43 -8.97 -9.49
C ILE A 65 7.50 -9.77 -8.57
N SER A 66 7.40 -9.39 -7.29
CA SER A 66 6.50 -10.05 -6.34
C SER A 66 5.03 -9.93 -6.75
N ALA A 67 4.63 -8.76 -7.28
CA ALA A 67 3.27 -8.55 -7.78
C ALA A 67 2.99 -9.39 -9.04
N ILE A 68 3.91 -9.42 -10.01
CA ILE A 68 3.80 -10.24 -11.22
C ILE A 68 3.67 -11.71 -10.86
N HIS A 69 4.54 -12.22 -9.98
CA HIS A 69 4.48 -13.60 -9.51
C HIS A 69 3.13 -13.96 -8.88
N LEU A 70 2.55 -13.05 -8.09
CA LEU A 70 1.21 -13.24 -7.53
C LEU A 70 0.14 -13.30 -8.61
N MET A 71 0.21 -12.42 -9.62
CA MET A 71 -0.76 -12.39 -10.73
C MET A 71 -0.66 -13.67 -11.57
N LEU A 72 0.55 -14.13 -11.88
CA LEU A 72 0.78 -15.39 -12.61
C LEU A 72 0.21 -16.60 -11.88
N LYS A 73 0.26 -16.62 -10.54
CA LYS A 73 -0.35 -17.69 -9.72
C LYS A 73 -1.88 -17.68 -9.69
N ARG A 74 -2.52 -16.65 -10.23
CA ARG A 74 -3.99 -16.46 -10.21
C ARG A 74 -4.65 -16.60 -11.57
N LEU A 75 -3.85 -16.78 -12.62
CA LEU A 75 -4.32 -17.26 -13.91
C LEU A 75 -4.69 -18.74 -13.77
#